data_AF-A0A2V7YTG0-F1
#
_entry.id   AF-A0A2V7YTG0-F1
#
_cell.length_a   1.000
_cell.length_b   1.000
_cell.length_c   1.000
_cell.angle_alpha   90.00
_cell.angle_beta   90.00
_cell.angle_gamma   90.00
#
_symmetry.space_group_name_H-M   'P 1'
#
loop_
_entity.id
_entity.type
_entity.pdbx_description
1 polymer ?
#
loop_
_entity_poly.entity_id
_entity_poly.type
_entity_poly.pdbx_seq_one_letter_code
_entity_poly.pdbx_strand_id
1 'polypeptide(L)'
;RIGTKKKRVTFEKAVKSYLAQELSTGLPYDIFMHSSASHPMLQVADYCCWAISRKWKDGDLRSYSSIQKAVLTEFDVFQRGRKEYY
;
A
#
# COMPACT_ATOMS: atom_id res chain seq x y z
N ARG A 1 1.45 -11.85 -2.73
CA ARG A 1 2.70 -11.75 -3.54
C ARG A 1 2.44 -12.38 -4.92
N ILE A 2 2.64 -11.66 -6.02
CA ILE A 2 2.78 -12.29 -7.36
C ILE A 2 4.15 -12.99 -7.37
N GLY A 3 4.24 -14.05 -6.57
CA GLY A 3 5.51 -14.63 -6.10
C GLY A 3 5.97 -15.85 -6.90
N THR A 4 5.16 -16.35 -7.84
CA THR A 4 5.54 -17.45 -8.72
C THR A 4 5.65 -16.96 -10.15
N LYS A 5 6.59 -17.52 -10.93
CA LYS A 5 6.80 -17.18 -12.35
C LYS A 5 5.48 -17.21 -13.13
N LYS A 6 4.63 -18.20 -12.87
CA LYS A 6 3.31 -18.37 -13.50
C LYS A 6 2.37 -17.19 -13.26
N LYS A 7 2.27 -16.69 -12.02
CA LYS A 7 1.40 -15.54 -11.69
C LYS A 7 1.88 -14.25 -12.36
N ARG A 8 3.20 -14.06 -12.48
CA ARG A 8 3.78 -12.90 -13.18
C ARG A 8 3.40 -12.91 -14.66
N VAL A 9 3.61 -14.04 -15.34
CA VAL A 9 3.27 -14.19 -16.75
C VAL A 9 1.77 -13.93 -17.01
N THR A 10 0.90 -14.48 -16.16
CA THR A 10 -0.55 -14.24 -16.30
C THR A 10 -0.91 -12.77 -16.13
N PHE A 11 -0.29 -12.08 -15.15
CA PHE A 11 -0.50 -10.66 -14.94
C PHE A 11 0.05 -9.81 -16.10
N GLU A 12 1.27 -10.06 -16.54
CA GLU A 12 1.87 -9.36 -17.69
C GLU A 12 1.01 -9.50 -18.93
N LYS A 13 0.48 -10.71 -19.19
CA LYS A 13 -0.43 -10.94 -20.31
C LYS A 13 -1.69 -10.09 -20.18
N ALA A 14 -2.32 -10.07 -19.00
CA ALA A 14 -3.53 -9.27 -18.78
C ALA A 14 -3.27 -7.76 -19.01
N VAL A 15 -2.17 -7.24 -18.49
CA VAL A 15 -1.77 -5.83 -18.67
C VAL A 15 -1.48 -5.53 -20.13
N LYS A 16 -0.69 -6.36 -20.82
CA LYS A 16 -0.37 -6.18 -22.25
C LYS A 16 -1.61 -6.20 -23.13
N SER A 17 -2.55 -7.12 -22.85
CA SER A 17 -3.83 -7.19 -23.57
C SER A 17 -4.65 -5.91 -23.40
N TYR A 18 -4.72 -5.38 -22.18
CA TYR A 18 -5.42 -4.12 -21.91
C TYR A 18 -4.75 -2.93 -22.59
N LEU A 19 -3.43 -2.79 -22.45
CA LEU A 19 -2.66 -1.71 -23.07
C LEU A 19 -2.74 -1.73 -24.60
N ALA A 20 -2.80 -2.91 -25.22
CA ALA A 20 -2.96 -3.03 -26.68
C ALA A 20 -4.34 -2.57 -27.18
N GLN A 21 -5.37 -2.58 -26.32
CA GLN A 21 -6.71 -2.09 -26.66
C GLN A 21 -6.83 -0.58 -26.46
N GLU A 22 -6.17 -0.04 -25.44
CA GLU A 22 -6.32 1.38 -25.05
C GLU A 22 -5.28 2.30 -25.69
N LEU A 23 -4.06 1.82 -25.95
CA LEU A 23 -3.00 2.63 -26.53
C LEU A 23 -3.07 2.64 -28.05
N SER A 24 -2.77 3.80 -28.64
CA SER A 24 -2.57 3.93 -30.09
C SER A 24 -1.50 2.95 -30.57
N THR A 25 -1.77 2.31 -31.71
CA THR A 25 -0.88 1.33 -32.33
C THR A 25 0.54 1.87 -32.49
N GLY A 26 1.51 1.19 -31.90
CA GLY A 26 2.93 1.52 -32.03
C GLY A 26 3.55 2.28 -30.86
N LEU A 27 2.82 2.57 -29.78
CA LEU A 27 3.43 3.16 -28.57
C LEU A 27 4.28 2.10 -27.83
N PRO A 28 5.61 2.28 -27.70
CA PRO A 28 6.45 1.35 -26.95
C PRO A 28 6.17 1.48 -25.45
N TYR A 29 6.14 0.36 -24.74
CA TYR A 29 6.00 0.33 -23.29
C TYR A 29 6.77 -0.85 -22.69
N ASP A 30 7.26 -0.64 -21.47
CA ASP A 30 7.93 -1.66 -20.66
C ASP A 30 7.22 -1.84 -19.33
N ILE A 31 7.08 -3.10 -18.88
CA ILE A 31 6.46 -3.44 -17.60
C ILE A 31 7.57 -3.80 -16.61
N PHE A 32 7.80 -2.92 -15.64
CA PHE A 32 8.75 -3.18 -14.55
C PHE A 32 8.04 -3.66 -13.30
N MET A 33 8.28 -4.92 -12.92
CA MET A 33 7.84 -5.47 -11.63
C MET A 33 8.98 -5.47 -10.63
N HIS A 34 9.16 -4.35 -9.93
CA HIS A 34 10.12 -4.28 -8.83
C HIS A 34 9.73 -5.22 -7.68
N SER A 35 10.75 -5.75 -7.01
CA SER A 35 10.53 -6.50 -5.78
C SER A 35 10.01 -5.52 -4.72
N SER A 36 9.05 -5.92 -3.89
CA SER A 36 8.67 -5.13 -2.72
C SER A 36 9.86 -4.90 -1.77
N ALA A 37 10.89 -5.74 -1.83
CA ALA A 37 12.12 -5.56 -1.06
C ALA A 37 13.08 -4.52 -1.65
N SER A 38 12.91 -4.09 -2.91
CA SER A 38 13.83 -3.14 -3.56
C SER A 38 13.47 -1.68 -3.31
N HIS A 39 12.37 -1.38 -2.59
CA HIS A 39 11.96 -0.02 -2.31
C HIS A 39 12.00 0.28 -0.81
N PRO A 40 13.02 0.99 -0.30
CA PRO A 40 13.16 1.31 1.13
C PRO A 40 11.93 2.02 1.72
N MET A 41 11.27 2.87 0.93
CA MET A 41 10.06 3.56 1.40
C MET A 41 8.87 2.64 1.73
N LEU A 42 8.83 1.40 1.23
CA LEU A 42 7.79 0.46 1.65
C LEU A 42 7.93 0.10 3.13
N GLN A 43 9.16 -0.09 3.61
CA GLN A 43 9.42 -0.32 5.02
C GLN A 43 9.08 0.91 5.88
N VAL A 44 9.33 2.11 5.36
CA VAL A 44 8.95 3.37 6.03
C VAL A 44 7.43 3.46 6.16
N ALA A 45 6.70 3.16 5.08
CA ALA A 45 5.23 3.14 5.10
C ALA A 45 4.69 2.11 6.10
N ASP A 46 5.25 0.89 6.10
CA ASP A 46 4.89 -0.17 7.03
C ASP A 46 5.14 0.26 8.49
N TYR A 47 6.28 0.92 8.76
CA TYR A 47 6.61 1.46 10.08
C TYR A 47 5.61 2.52 10.53
N CYS A 48 5.23 3.45 9.65
CA CYS A 48 4.23 4.48 9.95
C CYS A 48 2.89 3.86 10.33
N CYS A 49 2.42 2.89 9.54
CA CYS A 49 1.18 2.15 9.80
C CYS A 49 1.24 1.41 11.15
N TRP A 50 2.36 0.73 11.42
CA TRP A 50 2.58 0.01 12.68
C TRP A 50 2.59 0.94 13.89
N ALA A 51 3.29 2.08 13.82
CA ALA A 51 3.40 3.03 14.92
C ALA A 51 2.03 3.65 15.28
N ILE A 52 1.23 4.01 14.27
CA ILE A 52 -0.15 4.50 14.48
C ILE A 52 -1.00 3.40 15.11
N SER A 53 -0.96 2.17 14.57
CA SER A 53 -1.72 1.04 15.09
C SER A 53 -1.37 0.72 16.57
N ARG A 54 -0.08 0.75 16.91
CA ARG A 54 0.41 0.53 18.28
C ARG A 54 -0.11 1.59 19.26
N LYS A 55 -0.09 2.86 18.87
CA LYS A 55 -0.69 3.95 19.66
C LYS A 55 -2.15 3.65 19.98
N TRP A 56 -2.95 3.28 18.98
CA TRP A 56 -4.39 3.06 19.16
C TRP A 56 -4.72 1.81 19.98
N LYS A 57 -3.92 0.74 19.83
CA LYS A 57 -4.17 -0.52 20.54
C LYS A 57 -3.68 -0.50 21.98
N ASP A 58 -2.46 -0.02 22.18
CA ASP A 58 -1.72 -0.21 23.43
C ASP A 58 -1.49 1.09 24.19
N GLY A 59 -1.88 2.23 23.64
CA GLY A 59 -1.60 3.56 24.21
C GLY A 59 -0.12 3.97 24.16
N ASP A 60 0.73 3.19 23.49
CA ASP A 60 2.17 3.43 23.41
C ASP A 60 2.49 4.52 22.37
N LEU A 61 2.86 5.70 22.85
CA LEU A 61 3.17 6.87 22.03
C LEU A 61 4.62 6.93 21.55
N ARG A 62 5.53 6.07 22.04
CA ARG A 62 6.97 6.23 21.80
C ARG A 62 7.32 6.27 20.31
N SER A 63 6.84 5.30 19.55
CA SER A 63 7.09 5.21 18.10
C SER A 63 6.31 6.27 17.32
N TYR A 64 5.09 6.56 17.76
CA TYR A 64 4.24 7.59 17.14
C TYR A 64 4.88 8.98 17.23
N SER A 65 5.43 9.36 18.39
CA SER A 65 6.08 10.65 18.60
C SER A 65 7.22 10.90 17.61
N SER A 66 7.93 9.86 17.18
CA SER A 66 9.01 9.96 16.19
C SER A 66 8.50 10.31 14.78
N ILE A 67 7.29 9.87 14.42
CA ILE A 67 6.70 10.09 13.08
C ILE A 67 5.65 11.19 13.05
N GLN A 68 5.26 11.73 14.20
CA GLN A 68 4.13 12.65 14.36
C GLN A 68 4.18 13.84 13.39
N LYS A 69 5.37 14.39 13.13
CA LYS A 69 5.57 15.52 12.21
C LYS A 69 5.24 15.19 10.74
N ALA A 70 5.25 13.90 10.37
CA ALA A 70 4.92 13.41 9.04
C ALA A 70 3.44 12.97 8.92
N VAL A 71 2.69 12.95 10.02
CA VAL A 71 1.26 12.58 10.01
C VAL A 71 0.43 13.83 9.76
N LEU A 72 -0.20 13.91 8.58
CA LEU A 72 -1.03 15.05 8.21
C LEU A 72 -2.41 15.00 8.89
N THR A 73 -3.05 13.83 8.89
CA THR A 73 -4.40 13.63 9.42
C THR A 73 -4.52 12.28 10.09
N GLU A 74 -5.18 12.25 11.24
CA GLU A 74 -5.52 11.06 11.99
C GLU A 74 -6.80 11.34 12.78
N PHE A 75 -7.75 10.41 12.76
CA PHE A 75 -9.02 10.56 13.47
C PHE A 75 -9.54 9.21 13.93
N ASP A 76 -10.28 9.22 15.04
CA ASP A 76 -11.01 8.05 15.51
C ASP A 76 -12.23 7.81 14.61
N VAL A 77 -12.16 6.76 13.80
CA VAL A 77 -13.22 6.38 12.85
C VAL A 77 -14.53 5.98 13.54
N PHE A 78 -14.49 5.62 14.82
CA PHE A 78 -15.67 5.22 15.61
C PHE A 78 -16.23 6.38 16.46
N GLN A 79 -15.55 7.52 16.53
CA GLN A 79 -16.04 8.69 17.26
C GLN A 79 -17.31 9.26 16.65
N ARG A 80 -17.51 9.11 15.34
CA ARG A 80 -18.68 9.60 14.61
C ARG A 80 -19.50 8.41 14.11
N GLY A 81 -20.70 8.22 14.63
CA GLY A 81 -21.61 7.16 14.19
C GLY A 81 -22.57 6.67 15.30
N ARG A 82 -23.35 5.63 14.99
CA ARG A 82 -24.19 4.91 15.98
C ARG A 82 -23.50 3.60 16.35
N LYS A 83 -23.48 3.28 17.65
CA LYS A 83 -22.90 2.03 18.16
C LYS A 83 -23.96 0.93 18.10
N GLU A 84 -23.75 -0.05 17.22
CA GLU A 84 -24.62 -1.23 17.10
C GLU A 84 -24.05 -2.37 17.97
N TYR A 85 -24.92 -3.05 18.71
CA TYR A 85 -24.59 -4.23 19.51
C TYR A 85 -25.18 -5.45 18.81
N TYR A 86 -24.37 -6.50 18.61
CA TYR A 86 -24.77 -7.80 18.04
C TYR A 86 -25.04 -8.82 19.15
#